data_AF-A0A7Y3L538-F1
#
_entry.id   AF-A0A7Y3L538-F1
#
_cell.length_a   1.000
_cell.length_b   1.000
_cell.length_c   1.000
_cell.angle_alpha   90.00
_cell.angle_beta   90.00
_cell.angle_gamma   90.00
#
_symmetry.space_group_name_H-M   'P 1'
#
loop_
_entity.id
_entity.type
_entity.pdbx_description
1 polymer ?
#
loop_
_entity_poly.entity_id
_entity_poly.type
_entity_poly.pdbx_seq_one_letter_code
_entity_poly.pdbx_strand_id
1 'polypeptide(L)' 'MAKRKRGGVARREPVLFDLLARDRDRVLEVLRRHGVYFDAGTVVTLSSTPSKAAAYHAVPDTKKFLRDLLKASRV' A
#
# COMPACT_ATOMS: atom_id res chain seq x y z
N MET A 1 37.55 -12.85 -15.92
CA MET A 1 36.86 -12.58 -14.64
C MET A 1 35.48 -11.99 -14.91
N ALA A 2 34.41 -12.79 -14.81
CA ALA A 2 33.04 -12.34 -15.07
C ALA A 2 32.44 -11.64 -13.83
N LYS A 3 32.26 -10.32 -13.91
CA LYS A 3 31.66 -9.47 -12.88
C LYS A 3 30.15 -9.71 -12.87
N ARG A 4 29.67 -10.63 -12.03
CA ARG A 4 28.23 -10.89 -11.84
C ARG A 4 27.56 -9.65 -11.25
N LYS A 5 26.92 -8.82 -12.08
CA LYS A 5 25.97 -7.79 -11.65
C LYS A 5 24.80 -8.51 -10.99
N ARG A 6 24.79 -8.57 -9.66
CA ARG A 6 23.57 -8.89 -8.89
C ARG A 6 22.60 -7.73 -9.12
N GLY A 7 21.75 -7.86 -10.14
CA GLY A 7 20.60 -6.98 -10.33
C GLY A 7 19.74 -7.10 -9.09
N GLY A 8 19.79 -6.10 -8.22
CA GLY A 8 18.92 -6.03 -7.07
C GLY A 8 17.48 -6.03 -7.57
N VAL A 9 16.72 -7.07 -7.25
CA VAL A 9 15.28 -7.07 -7.47
C VAL A 9 14.75 -5.87 -6.71
N ALA A 10 14.37 -4.81 -7.42
CA ALA A 10 13.73 -3.65 -6.81
C ALA A 10 12.57 -4.19 -5.99
N ARG A 11 12.60 -3.99 -4.66
CA ARG A 11 11.49 -4.38 -3.78
C ARG A 11 10.26 -3.64 -4.28
N ARG A 12 9.42 -4.34 -5.05
CA ARG A 12 8.15 -3.81 -5.53
C ARG A 12 7.31 -3.47 -4.30
N GLU A 13 6.71 -2.29 -4.28
CA GLU A 13 5.72 -1.96 -3.25
C GLU A 13 4.66 -3.09 -3.24
N PRO A 14 4.35 -3.66 -2.06
CA PRO A 14 3.25 -4.63 -1.95
C PRO A 14 1.95 -3.96 -2.41
N VAL A 15 1.05 -4.73 -3.03
CA VAL A 15 -0.27 -4.20 -3.38
C VAL A 15 -1.13 -4.07 -2.13
N LEU A 16 -2.18 -3.25 -2.19
CA LEU A 16 -3.09 -3.05 -1.05
C LEU A 16 -3.65 -4.39 -0.54
N PHE A 17 -3.94 -5.31 -1.46
CA PHE A 17 -4.40 -6.66 -1.15
C PHE A 17 -3.40 -7.46 -0.28
N ASP A 18 -2.10 -7.38 -0.55
CA ASP A 18 -1.07 -8.06 0.24
C ASP A 18 -1.00 -7.49 1.67
N LEU A 19 -1.24 -6.19 1.83
CA LEU A 19 -1.28 -5.55 3.15
C LEU A 19 -2.49 -6.01 3.94
N LEU A 20 -3.66 -6.05 3.30
CA LEU A 20 -4.91 -6.53 3.90
C LEU A 20 -4.83 -8.01 4.29
N ALA A 21 -4.10 -8.83 3.53
CA ALA A 21 -3.88 -10.24 3.85
C ALA A 21 -3.01 -10.45 5.10
N ARG A 22 -2.17 -9.47 5.48
CA ARG A 22 -1.31 -9.55 6.66
C ARG A 22 -2.03 -9.17 7.94
N ASP A 23 -2.72 -8.02 7.92
CA ASP A 23 -3.46 -7.51 9.07
C ASP A 23 -4.64 -6.67 8.57
N ARG A 24 -5.75 -7.35 8.29
CA ARG A 24 -6.94 -6.73 7.68
C ARG A 24 -7.47 -5.59 8.55
N ASP A 25 -7.66 -5.81 9.84
CA ASP A 25 -8.34 -4.84 10.69
C ASP A 25 -7.53 -3.56 10.88
N ARG A 26 -6.22 -3.68 11.13
CA ARG A 26 -5.36 -2.48 11.25
C ARG A 26 -5.22 -1.74 9.94
N VAL A 27 -5.07 -2.45 8.82
CA VAL A 27 -4.96 -1.80 7.51
C VAL A 27 -6.26 -1.08 7.16
N LEU A 28 -7.42 -1.69 7.38
CA LEU A 28 -8.73 -1.04 7.18
C LEU A 28 -8.90 0.20 8.06
N GLU A 29 -8.45 0.15 9.31
CA GLU A 29 -8.48 1.31 10.22
C GLU A 29 -7.64 2.47 9.67
N VAL A 30 -6.42 2.20 9.19
CA VAL A 30 -5.55 3.21 8.58
C VAL A 30 -6.19 3.79 7.32
N LEU A 31 -6.73 2.95 6.43
CA LEU A 31 -7.42 3.41 5.22
C LEU A 31 -8.55 4.39 5.57
N ARG A 32 -9.41 4.02 6.52
CA ARG A 32 -10.52 4.88 6.98
C ARG A 32 -10.04 6.20 7.59
N ARG A 33 -8.98 6.18 8.39
CA ARG A 33 -8.40 7.40 9.01
C ARG A 33 -7.90 8.41 7.97
N HIS A 34 -7.43 7.92 6.83
CA HIS A 34 -6.92 8.74 5.73
C HIS A 34 -7.98 9.03 4.67
N GLY A 35 -9.26 8.73 4.94
CA GLY A 35 -10.37 9.02 4.02
C GLY A 35 -10.52 8.03 2.86
N VAL A 36 -9.82 6.90 2.90
CA VAL A 36 -9.95 5.81 1.93
C VAL A 36 -11.03 4.86 2.42
N TYR A 37 -12.21 4.94 1.80
CA TYR A 37 -13.33 4.05 2.08
C TYR A 37 -13.41 2.94 1.02
N PHE A 38 -14.03 1.81 1.36
CA PHE A 38 -14.34 0.77 0.39
C PHE A 38 -15.63 1.13 -0.34
N ASP A 39 -15.48 1.79 -1.48
CA ASP A 39 -16.54 2.04 -2.46
C ASP A 39 -16.33 1.15 -3.70
N ALA A 40 -17.25 1.22 -4.66
CA ALA A 40 -17.16 0.42 -5.89
C ALA A 40 -15.86 0.68 -6.69
N GLY A 41 -15.29 1.88 -6.59
CA GLY A 41 -13.99 2.23 -7.18
C GLY A 41 -12.80 1.64 -6.43
N THR A 42 -12.94 1.33 -5.13
CA THR A 42 -11.87 0.78 -4.30
C THR A 42 -11.48 -0.64 -4.73
N VAL A 43 -12.39 -1.41 -5.33
CA VAL A 43 -12.07 -2.75 -5.85
C VAL A 43 -10.94 -2.70 -6.88
N VAL A 44 -10.87 -1.62 -7.67
CA VAL A 44 -9.79 -1.40 -8.66
C VAL A 44 -8.48 -0.98 -7.97
N THR A 45 -8.57 -0.30 -6.82
CA THR A 45 -7.39 0.14 -6.06
C THR A 45 -6.82 -0.96 -5.15
N LEU A 46 -7.57 -2.03 -4.87
CA LEU A 46 -7.09 -3.18 -4.09
C LEU A 46 -5.89 -3.89 -4.73
N SER A 47 -5.92 -4.04 -6.05
CA SER A 47 -4.81 -4.63 -6.84
C SER A 47 -3.70 -3.63 -7.15
N SER A 48 -3.86 -2.38 -6.73
CA SER A 48 -2.89 -1.31 -6.93
C SER A 48 -1.96 -1.13 -5.73
N THR A 49 -0.87 -0.39 -5.94
CA THR A 49 0.02 -0.01 -4.84
C THR A 49 -0.66 1.01 -3.93
N PRO A 50 -0.29 1.08 -2.63
CA PRO A 50 -0.74 2.10 -1.71
C PRO A 50 -0.61 3.52 -2.28
N SER A 51 0.50 3.81 -2.96
CA SER A 51 0.75 5.10 -3.60
C SER A 51 -0.30 5.45 -4.67
N LYS A 52 -0.74 4.47 -5.46
CA LYS A 52 -1.81 4.66 -6.45
C LYS A 52 -3.18 4.82 -5.80
N ALA A 53 -3.47 4.03 -4.76
CA ALA A 53 -4.72 4.16 -4.00
C ALA A 53 -4.82 5.57 -3.36
N ALA A 54 -3.73 6.07 -2.78
CA ALA A 54 -3.69 7.42 -2.22
C ALA A 54 -4.01 8.50 -3.26
N ALA A 55 -3.45 8.38 -4.47
CA ALA A 55 -3.73 9.31 -5.56
C ALA A 55 -5.18 9.23 -6.04
N TYR A 56 -5.74 8.01 -6.17
CA TYR A 56 -7.11 7.79 -6.61
C TYR A 56 -8.14 8.37 -5.63
N HIS A 57 -7.90 8.21 -4.32
CA HIS A 57 -8.78 8.73 -3.26
C HIS A 57 -8.41 10.15 -2.81
N ALA A 58 -7.53 10.84 -3.54
CA ALA A 58 -7.08 12.21 -3.23
C ALA A 58 -6.65 12.41 -1.75
N VAL A 59 -5.89 11.45 -1.21
CA VAL A 59 -5.46 11.47 0.20
C VAL A 59 -4.58 12.71 0.46
N PRO A 60 -4.96 13.61 1.40
CA PRO A 60 -4.28 14.88 1.61
C PRO A 60 -2.81 14.77 2.02
N ASP A 61 -2.46 13.76 2.83
CA ASP A 61 -1.09 13.50 3.29
C ASP A 61 -0.65 12.10 2.89
N THR A 62 -0.28 11.96 1.61
CA THR A 62 0.19 10.69 1.04
C THR A 62 1.40 10.13 1.79
N LYS A 63 2.31 10.98 2.28
CA LYS A 63 3.53 10.52 2.98
C LYS A 63 3.17 9.88 4.32
N LYS A 64 2.27 10.49 5.08
CA LYS A 64 1.77 9.95 6.34
C LYS A 64 0.98 8.67 6.11
N PHE A 65 0.11 8.65 5.12
CA PHE A 65 -0.66 7.46 4.72
C PHE A 65 0.21 6.23 4.45
N LEU A 66 1.25 6.38 3.62
CA LEU A 66 2.15 5.28 3.29
C LEU A 66 2.92 4.76 4.52
N ARG A 67 3.36 5.66 5.40
CA ARG A 67 4.05 5.28 6.64
C ARG A 67 3.13 4.52 7.59
N ASP A 68 1.90 4.99 7.76
CA ASP A 68 0.92 4.35 8.63
C ASP A 68 0.52 2.96 8.10
N LEU A 69 0.34 2.82 6.79
CA LEU A 69 0.07 1.52 6.15
C LEU A 69 1.24 0.54 6.31
N LEU A 70 2.47 1.00 6.09
CA LEU A 70 3.66 0.18 6.31
C LEU A 70 3.76 -0.28 7.76
N LYS A 71 3.43 0.59 8.72
CA LYS A 71 3.41 0.25 10.14
C LYS A 71 2.31 -0.76 10.48
N ALA A 72 1.10 -0.57 9.93
CA ALA A 72 -0.03 -1.48 10.14
C ALA A 72 0.23 -2.89 9.55
N SER A 73 0.97 -2.97 8.45
CA SER A 73 1.27 -4.24 7.76
C SER A 73 2.51 -5.00 8.26
N ARG A 74 3.24 -4.43 9.22
CA ARG A 74 4.35 -5.11 9.92
C ARG A 74 3.76 -5.89 11.09
N VAL A 75 3.59 -7.19 10.87
CA VAL A 75 3.39 -8.18 11.94
C VAL A 75 4.73 -8.42 12.63
#